data_AF-A0A7S4CC46-F1
#
_entry.id   AF-A0A7S4CC46-F1
#
_cell.length_a   1.000
_cell.length_b   1.000
_cell.length_c   1.000
_cell.angle_alpha   90.00
_cell.angle_beta   90.00
_cell.angle_gamma   90.00
#
_symmetry.space_group_name_H-M   'P 1'
#
loop_
_entity.id
_entity.type
_entity.pdbx_description
1 polymer ?
#
loop_
_entity_poly.entity_id
_entity_poly.type
_entity_poly.pdbx_seq_one_letter_code
_entity_poly.pdbx_strand_id
1 'polypeptide(L)'
;LKGAQLKAFMDVFQGDASISVEECSQMVKKVTGISAGFELEDFGVWMTDSSENSVIHPTAHTVYQNMTHPFNHYYISTTRIPRTDTISYLNVALDVGCRAFHIEVYSEGGEPSL
;
A
#
# COMPACT_ATOMS: atom_id res chain seq x y z
N LEU A 1 14.94 -22.88 -8.14
CA LEU A 1 15.36 -21.49 -8.45
C LEU A 1 16.09 -20.90 -7.23
N LYS A 2 17.40 -20.72 -7.29
CA LYS A 2 18.22 -20.14 -6.18
C LYS A 2 18.26 -18.61 -6.27
N GLY A 3 18.75 -17.93 -5.23
CA GLY A 3 18.77 -16.45 -5.14
C GLY A 3 19.35 -15.74 -6.38
N ALA A 4 20.48 -16.18 -6.93
CA ALA A 4 21.05 -15.58 -8.15
C ALA A 4 20.18 -15.81 -9.41
N GLN A 5 19.48 -16.94 -9.49
CA GLN A 5 18.54 -17.21 -10.59
C GLN A 5 17.26 -16.39 -10.43
N LEU A 6 16.81 -16.18 -9.18
CA LEU A 6 15.67 -15.32 -8.90
C LEU A 6 16.01 -13.87 -9.23
N LYS A 7 17.20 -13.39 -8.88
CA LYS A 7 17.68 -12.06 -9.28
C LYS A 7 17.63 -11.85 -10.79
N ALA A 8 18.16 -12.80 -11.56
CA ALA A 8 18.08 -12.73 -13.02
C ALA A 8 16.62 -12.70 -13.52
N PHE A 9 15.72 -13.41 -12.86
CA PHE A 9 14.28 -13.33 -13.15
C PHE A 9 13.69 -11.95 -12.81
N MET A 10 14.03 -11.38 -11.65
CA MET A 10 13.58 -10.05 -11.24
C MET A 10 14.03 -8.97 -12.24
N ASP A 11 15.28 -9.05 -12.71
CA ASP A 11 15.87 -8.12 -13.68
C ASP A 11 15.17 -8.16 -15.04
N VAL A 12 14.92 -9.36 -15.54
CA VAL A 12 14.43 -9.56 -16.91
C VAL A 12 12.91 -9.44 -17.00
N PHE A 13 12.18 -9.94 -15.99
CA PHE A 13 10.74 -10.12 -16.09
C PHE A 13 9.93 -9.25 -15.12
N GLN A 14 10.43 -8.94 -13.93
CA GLN A 14 9.71 -8.09 -12.96
C GLN A 14 10.09 -6.61 -13.05
N GLY A 15 11.21 -6.29 -13.73
CA GLY A 15 11.68 -4.91 -13.89
C GLY A 15 12.27 -4.30 -12.61
N ASP A 16 12.50 -5.11 -11.57
CA ASP A 16 13.14 -4.67 -10.34
C ASP A 16 14.64 -5.00 -10.37
N ALA A 17 15.40 -4.12 -11.04
CA ALA A 17 16.85 -4.25 -11.09
C ALA A 17 17.55 -3.89 -9.78
N SER A 18 16.83 -3.30 -8.83
CA SER A 18 17.40 -2.77 -7.59
C SER A 18 17.59 -3.83 -6.50
N ILE A 19 16.80 -4.89 -6.55
CA ILE A 19 16.88 -6.00 -5.58
C ILE A 19 18.24 -6.71 -5.66
N SER A 20 18.86 -6.99 -4.53
CA SER A 20 20.13 -7.70 -4.42
C SER A 20 19.97 -9.22 -4.45
N VAL A 21 21.07 -9.95 -4.70
CA VAL A 21 21.08 -11.42 -4.64
C VAL A 21 20.79 -11.92 -3.22
N GLU A 22 21.24 -11.19 -2.21
CA GLU A 22 20.99 -11.45 -0.80
C GLU A 22 19.50 -11.33 -0.47
N GLU A 23 18.83 -10.27 -0.92
CA GLU A 23 17.38 -10.09 -0.76
C GLU A 23 16.60 -11.19 -1.47
N CYS A 24 16.95 -11.52 -2.72
CA CYS A 24 16.36 -12.67 -3.43
C CYS A 24 16.58 -13.99 -2.68
N SER A 25 17.72 -14.17 -2.03
CA SER A 25 18.01 -15.38 -1.22
C SER A 25 17.15 -15.43 0.05
N GLN A 26 16.86 -14.27 0.65
CA GLN A 26 15.93 -14.18 1.79
C GLN A 26 14.48 -14.47 1.37
N MET A 27 14.04 -13.99 0.20
CA MET A 27 12.73 -14.31 -0.35
C MET A 27 12.54 -15.81 -0.55
N VAL A 28 13.53 -16.48 -1.17
CA VAL A 28 13.52 -17.95 -1.32
C VAL A 28 13.37 -18.63 0.04
N LYS A 29 14.20 -18.24 1.02
CA LYS A 29 14.15 -18.84 2.36
C LYS A 29 12.82 -18.59 3.08
N LYS A 30 12.20 -17.43 2.88
CA LYS A 30 10.91 -17.07 3.49
C LYS A 30 9.79 -17.99 3.00
N VAL A 31 9.78 -18.33 1.71
CA VAL A 31 8.73 -19.16 1.11
C VAL A 31 8.96 -20.65 1.38
N THR A 32 10.19 -21.15 1.21
CA THR A 32 10.48 -22.59 1.29
C THR A 32 10.85 -23.05 2.71
N GLY A 33 11.12 -22.12 3.62
CA GLY A 33 11.66 -22.40 4.96
C GLY A 33 13.14 -22.80 5.00
N ILE A 34 13.80 -23.01 3.85
CA ILE A 34 15.20 -23.45 3.73
C ILE A 34 15.95 -22.74 2.59
N SER A 35 17.28 -22.76 2.59
CA SER A 35 18.08 -22.11 1.53
C SER A 35 18.30 -22.98 0.27
N ALA A 36 17.47 -24.00 0.03
CA ALA A 36 17.68 -24.96 -1.06
C ALA A 36 17.33 -24.40 -2.46
N GLY A 37 16.49 -23.37 -2.53
CA GLY A 37 15.93 -22.82 -3.78
C GLY A 37 14.43 -23.10 -3.89
N PHE A 38 13.73 -22.35 -4.75
CA PHE A 38 12.33 -22.63 -5.11
C PHE A 38 12.21 -23.94 -5.90
N GLU A 39 11.33 -24.83 -5.48
CA GLU A 39 10.71 -25.80 -6.39
C GLU A 39 9.57 -25.14 -7.18
N LEU A 40 8.99 -25.85 -8.16
CA LEU A 40 7.95 -25.28 -9.02
C LEU A 40 6.71 -24.86 -8.20
N GLU A 41 6.35 -25.65 -7.19
CA GLU A 41 5.23 -25.36 -6.30
C GLU A 41 5.50 -24.10 -5.45
N ASP A 42 6.70 -23.99 -4.88
CA ASP A 42 7.10 -22.82 -4.09
C ASP A 42 7.11 -21.54 -4.93
N PHE A 43 7.57 -21.63 -6.18
CA PHE A 43 7.54 -20.49 -7.10
C PHE A 43 6.11 -20.07 -7.41
N GLY A 44 5.19 -21.04 -7.56
CA GLY A 44 3.76 -20.75 -7.72
C GLY A 44 3.16 -20.03 -6.51
N VAL A 45 3.53 -20.44 -5.30
CA VAL A 45 3.13 -19.76 -4.05
C VAL A 45 3.69 -18.34 -4.00
N TRP A 46 4.96 -18.15 -4.32
CA TRP A 46 5.57 -16.81 -4.34
C TRP A 46 4.91 -15.89 -5.38
N MET A 47 4.61 -16.39 -6.58
CA MET A 47 3.97 -15.60 -7.64
C MET A 47 2.60 -15.05 -7.26
N THR A 48 1.86 -15.75 -6.38
CA THR A 48 0.52 -15.33 -5.91
C THR A 48 0.56 -14.61 -4.57
N ASP A 49 1.72 -14.54 -3.91
CA ASP A 49 1.88 -13.81 -2.65
C ASP A 49 1.90 -12.30 -2.91
N SER A 50 0.79 -11.64 -2.61
CA SER A 50 0.61 -10.20 -2.76
C SER A 50 1.38 -9.37 -1.73
N SER A 51 2.14 -9.97 -0.82
CA SER A 51 3.06 -9.25 0.07
C SER A 51 4.46 -9.09 -0.50
N GLU A 52 4.88 -9.98 -1.38
CA GLU A 52 6.25 -10.04 -1.96
C GLU A 52 6.25 -9.80 -3.47
N ASN A 53 5.22 -10.27 -4.18
CA ASN A 53 5.08 -10.18 -5.63
C ASN A 53 3.77 -9.46 -6.01
N SER A 54 3.44 -8.41 -5.27
CA SER A 54 2.31 -7.53 -5.59
C SER A 54 2.59 -6.72 -6.85
N VAL A 55 1.53 -6.45 -7.62
CA VAL A 55 1.56 -5.43 -8.68
C VAL A 55 1.79 -4.04 -8.09
N ILE A 56 1.38 -3.82 -6.84
CA ILE A 56 1.62 -2.58 -6.11
C ILE A 56 2.97 -2.69 -5.42
N HIS A 57 3.90 -1.81 -5.78
CA HIS A 57 5.23 -1.81 -5.19
C HIS A 57 5.16 -1.69 -3.65
N PRO A 58 5.90 -2.49 -2.86
CA PRO A 58 5.81 -2.50 -1.40
C PRO A 58 6.01 -1.13 -0.74
N THR A 59 6.91 -0.29 -1.28
CA THR A 59 7.13 1.07 -0.76
C THR A 59 5.93 1.99 -0.92
N ALA A 60 4.98 1.69 -1.82
CA ALA A 60 3.74 2.46 -1.95
C ALA A 60 2.80 2.28 -0.74
N HIS A 61 3.00 1.24 0.08
CA HIS A 61 2.23 1.02 1.31
C HIS A 61 2.75 1.82 2.51
N THR A 62 3.88 2.52 2.37
CA THR A 62 4.46 3.35 3.43
C THR A 62 4.49 4.82 3.01
N VAL A 63 4.73 5.73 3.95
CA VAL A 63 4.95 7.14 3.63
C VAL A 63 6.39 7.28 3.11
N TYR A 64 6.55 7.28 1.79
CA TYR A 64 7.85 7.37 1.11
C TYR A 64 8.14 8.75 0.51
N GLN A 65 7.12 9.60 0.36
CA GLN A 65 7.26 10.93 -0.20
C GLN A 65 7.82 11.91 0.84
N ASN A 66 8.52 12.95 0.39
CA ASN A 66 9.00 13.99 1.27
C ASN A 66 7.82 14.80 1.84
N MET A 67 7.58 14.71 3.15
CA MET A 67 6.48 15.39 3.85
C MET A 67 6.87 16.78 4.41
N THR A 68 8.05 17.34 4.06
CA THR A 68 8.50 18.66 4.56
C THR A 68 8.17 19.83 3.63
N HIS A 69 7.70 19.58 2.41
CA HIS A 69 7.25 20.66 1.52
C HIS A 69 5.99 21.35 2.06
N PRO A 70 5.70 22.59 1.63
CA PRO A 70 4.45 23.28 1.97
C PRO A 70 3.20 22.50 1.56
N PHE A 71 2.09 22.69 2.29
CA PHE A 71 0.85 21.93 2.14
C PHE A 71 0.29 21.90 0.70
N ASN A 72 0.41 22.99 -0.05
CA ASN A 72 -0.09 23.12 -1.42
C ASN A 72 0.71 22.31 -2.46
N HIS A 73 1.73 21.55 -2.05
CA HIS A 73 2.49 20.66 -2.93
C HIS A 73 1.96 19.22 -2.95
N TYR A 74 0.97 18.90 -2.11
CA TYR A 74 0.41 17.55 -2.01
C TYR A 74 -1.02 17.51 -2.52
N TYR A 75 -1.37 16.37 -3.13
CA TYR A 75 -2.77 16.01 -3.31
C TYR A 75 -3.34 15.56 -1.96
N ILE A 76 -4.48 16.13 -1.59
CA ILE A 76 -5.14 15.84 -0.31
C ILE A 76 -6.40 15.04 -0.62
N SER A 77 -6.57 13.89 0.05
CA SER A 77 -7.82 13.14 -0.01
C SER A 77 -8.92 13.93 0.68
N THR A 78 -9.90 14.38 -0.10
CA THR A 78 -11.00 15.25 0.34
C THR A 78 -12.34 14.62 0.06
N THR A 79 -13.33 14.84 0.92
CA THR A 79 -14.71 14.40 0.67
C THR A 79 -15.75 15.41 1.16
N ARG A 80 -16.98 15.28 0.67
CA ARG A 80 -18.15 16.00 1.16
C ARG A 80 -19.00 15.04 1.98
N ILE A 81 -19.28 15.43 3.22
CA ILE A 81 -20.11 14.63 4.11
C ILE A 81 -21.58 15.04 3.90
N PRO A 82 -22.47 14.09 3.56
CA PRO A 82 -23.88 14.40 3.45
C PRO A 82 -24.47 14.71 4.84
N ARG A 83 -25.52 15.53 4.86
CA ARG A 83 -26.27 15.87 6.08
C ARG A 83 -26.94 14.65 6.73
N THR A 84 -27.40 13.71 5.90
CA THR A 84 -28.00 12.49 6.42
C THR A 84 -26.89 11.54 6.85
N ASP A 85 -26.94 11.07 8.09
CA ASP A 85 -26.01 10.07 8.62
C ASP A 85 -24.55 10.55 8.63
N THR A 86 -24.35 11.84 8.98
CA THR A 86 -23.06 12.54 9.02
C THR A 86 -21.98 11.75 9.74
N ILE A 87 -22.30 11.14 10.89
CA ILE A 87 -21.35 10.38 11.70
C ILE A 87 -20.87 9.11 10.97
N SER A 88 -21.78 8.36 10.34
CA SER A 88 -21.39 7.14 9.63
C SER A 88 -20.53 7.45 8.41
N TYR A 89 -20.88 8.48 7.64
CA TYR A 89 -20.06 8.92 6.51
C TYR A 89 -18.70 9.45 6.93
N LEU A 90 -18.64 10.18 8.05
CA LEU A 90 -17.37 10.65 8.60
C LEU A 90 -16.47 9.48 9.00
N ASN A 91 -17.01 8.47 9.67
CA ASN A 91 -16.27 7.28 10.08
C ASN A 91 -15.74 6.51 8.87
N VAL A 92 -16.59 6.24 7.86
CA VAL A 92 -16.15 5.58 6.62
C VAL A 92 -15.07 6.38 5.90
N ALA A 93 -15.22 7.71 5.83
CA ALA A 93 -14.24 8.57 5.20
C ALA A 93 -12.89 8.55 5.93
N LEU A 94 -12.89 8.51 7.26
CA LEU A 94 -11.68 8.39 8.07
C LEU A 94 -11.00 7.03 7.88
N ASP A 95 -11.78 5.95 7.83
CA ASP A 95 -11.28 4.57 7.65
C ASP A 95 -10.59 4.38 6.30
N VAL A 96 -11.07 5.04 5.23
CA VAL A 96 -10.44 5.00 3.90
C VAL A 96 -9.31 6.04 3.74
N GLY A 97 -8.95 6.77 4.80
CA GLY A 97 -7.80 7.67 4.82
C GLY A 97 -8.07 9.10 4.33
N CYS A 98 -9.31 9.57 4.32
CA CYS A 98 -9.63 10.96 4.00
C CYS A 98 -9.04 11.94 5.03
N ARG A 99 -8.67 13.16 4.60
CA ARG A 99 -7.97 14.15 5.42
C ARG A 99 -8.60 15.54 5.42
N ALA A 100 -9.48 15.85 4.48
CA ALA A 100 -10.25 17.09 4.47
C ALA A 100 -11.74 16.83 4.23
N PHE A 101 -12.58 17.49 5.01
CA PHE A 101 -14.02 17.25 5.01
C PHE A 101 -14.76 18.55 4.76
N HIS A 102 -15.70 18.51 3.83
CA HIS A 102 -16.72 19.54 3.72
C HIS A 102 -17.95 19.09 4.50
N ILE A 103 -18.23 19.79 5.60
CA ILE A 103 -19.36 19.55 6.50
C ILE A 103 -20.24 20.79 6.47
N GLU A 104 -21.51 20.60 6.13
CA GLU A 104 -22.50 21.68 6.15
C GLU A 104 -23.11 21.76 7.55
N VAL A 105 -23.03 22.94 8.15
CA VAL A 105 -23.58 23.21 9.48
C VAL A 105 -24.84 24.08 9.32
N TYR A 106 -25.90 23.72 10.03
CA TYR A 106 -27.17 24.44 10.00
C TYR A 106 -27.56 24.92 11.40
N SER A 107 -28.43 25.93 11.48
CA SER A 107 -29.00 26.35 12.76
C SER A 107 -30.35 25.67 12.98
N GLU A 108 -30.47 24.92 14.07
CA GLU A 108 -31.71 24.27 14.49
C GLU A 108 -31.91 24.55 15.98
N GLY A 109 -33.03 25.18 16.35
CA GLY A 109 -33.28 25.57 17.74
C GLY A 109 -32.31 26.61 18.33
N GLY A 110 -31.53 27.30 17.50
CA GLY A 110 -30.51 28.26 17.94
C GLY A 110 -29.13 27.64 18.22
N GLU A 111 -28.98 26.33 18.02
CA GLU A 111 -27.69 25.63 18.12
C GLU A 111 -27.21 25.16 16.74
N PRO A 112 -25.88 25.06 16.51
CA PRO A 112 -25.34 24.46 15.31
C PRO A 112 -25.61 22.94 15.31
N SER A 113 -26.21 22.47 14.22
CA SER A 113 -26.55 21.07 13.98
C SER A 113 -25.85 20.55 12.72
N LEU A 114 -25.53 19.25 12.73
CA LEU A 114 -24.85 18.50 11.67
C LEU A 114 -25.81 17.58 10.89
#